data_AF-M0PA66-F1
#
_entry.id   AF-M0PA66-F1
#
_cell.length_a   1.000
_cell.length_b   1.000
_cell.length_c   1.000
_cell.angle_alpha   90.00
_cell.angle_beta   90.00
_cell.angle_gamma   90.00
#
_symmetry.space_group_name_H-M   'P 1'
#
loop_
_entity.id
_entity.type
_entity.pdbx_description
1 polymer ?
#
loop_
_entity_poly.entity_id
_entity_poly.type
_entity_poly.pdbx_seq_one_letter_code
_entity_poly.pdbx_strand_id
1 'polypeptide(L)' 'MSDSDEAAVSLASSIGALVVTFLLVTPVAGTLLGFNWTQAVLIGGFAGAVAVASARLTARRIDGD' A
#
# COMPACT_ATOMS: atom_id res chain seq x y z
N MET A 1 13.80 23.58 -8.47
CA MET A 1 13.17 22.32 -8.92
C MET A 1 13.67 21.25 -7.96
N SER A 2 12.98 21.04 -6.82
CA SER A 2 13.51 20.17 -5.76
C SER A 2 12.41 19.53 -4.91
N ASP A 3 11.37 20.27 -4.50
CA ASP A 3 10.35 19.76 -3.56
C ASP A 3 9.20 18.98 -4.26
N SER A 4 8.81 19.43 -5.46
CA SER A 4 7.77 18.76 -6.26
C SER A 4 8.17 17.36 -6.73
N ASP A 5 9.45 17.15 -7.04
CA ASP A 5 9.95 15.85 -7.50
C ASP A 5 9.99 14.84 -6.35
N GLU A 6 10.36 15.29 -5.15
CA GLU A 6 10.38 14.47 -3.93
C GLU A 6 8.96 14.06 -3.50
N ALA A 7 8.01 15.00 -3.57
CA ALA A 7 6.59 14.71 -3.36
C ALA A 7 6.05 13.71 -4.40
N ALA A 8 6.45 13.84 -5.67
CA ALA A 8 6.04 12.93 -6.74
C ALA A 8 6.60 11.51 -6.56
N VAL A 9 7.87 11.38 -6.14
CA VAL A 9 8.49 10.08 -5.83
C VAL A 9 7.81 9.42 -4.63
N SER A 10 7.52 10.18 -3.57
CA SER A 10 6.80 9.68 -2.39
C SER A 10 5.38 9.20 -2.73
N LEU A 11 4.69 9.93 -3.61
CA LEU A 11 3.37 9.55 -4.11
C LEU A 11 3.45 8.27 -4.97
N ALA A 12 4.38 8.19 -5.91
CA ALA A 12 4.59 7.02 -6.75
C ALA A 12 4.90 5.77 -5.91
N SER A 13 5.74 5.91 -4.88
CA SER A 13 6.04 4.84 -3.93
C SER A 13 4.79 4.37 -3.17
N SER A 14 3.97 5.31 -2.68
CA SER A 14 2.72 5.01 -1.99
C SER A 14 1.72 4.29 -2.89
N ILE A 15 1.56 4.74 -4.15
CA ILE A 15 0.70 4.10 -5.14
C ILE A 15 1.23 2.69 -5.46
N GLY A 16 2.55 2.54 -5.65
CA GLY A 16 3.18 1.25 -5.87
C GLY A 16 2.91 0.26 -4.73
N ALA A 17 3.12 0.70 -3.48
CA ALA A 17 2.85 -0.11 -2.29
C ALA A 17 1.37 -0.51 -2.20
N LEU A 18 0.45 0.42 -2.46
CA LEU A 18 -0.99 0.16 -2.47
C LEU A 18 -1.36 -0.90 -3.53
N VAL A 19 -0.95 -0.68 -4.78
CA VAL A 19 -1.31 -1.53 -5.93
C VAL A 19 -0.73 -2.93 -5.75
N VAL A 20 0.55 -3.04 -5.41
CA VAL A 20 1.20 -4.35 -5.21
C VAL A 20 0.53 -5.12 -4.08
N THR A 21 0.27 -4.46 -2.95
CA THR A 21 -0.41 -5.10 -1.82
C THR A 21 -1.82 -5.55 -2.19
N PHE A 22 -2.60 -4.69 -2.85
CA PHE A 22 -3.95 -5.00 -3.29
C PHE A 22 -3.98 -6.19 -4.25
N LEU A 23 -3.09 -6.20 -5.25
CA LEU A 23 -3.01 -7.24 -6.27
C LEU A 23 -2.52 -8.59 -5.74
N LEU A 24 -1.79 -8.61 -4.61
CA LEU A 24 -1.37 -9.85 -3.97
C LEU A 24 -2.39 -10.35 -2.95
N VAL A 25 -2.85 -9.47 -2.05
CA VAL A 25 -3.71 -9.86 -0.93
C VAL A 25 -5.11 -10.25 -1.40
N THR A 26 -5.68 -9.52 -2.37
CA THR A 26 -7.03 -9.80 -2.87
C THR A 26 -7.17 -11.20 -3.46
N PRO A 27 -6.33 -11.65 -4.42
CA PRO A 27 -6.46 -13.01 -4.94
C PRO A 27 -6.11 -14.06 -3.90
N VAL A 28 -5.15 -13.82 -2.99
CA VAL A 28 -4.87 -14.76 -1.89
C VAL A 28 -6.12 -14.93 -1.01
N ALA A 29 -6.77 -13.85 -0.61
CA ALA A 29 -7.98 -13.90 0.20
C ALA A 29 -9.14 -14.59 -0.54
N GLY A 30 -9.37 -14.25 -1.81
CA GLY A 30 -10.50 -14.76 -2.59
C GLY A 30 -10.32 -16.19 -3.12
N THR A 31 -9.09 -16.60 -3.45
CA THR A 31 -8.82 -17.90 -4.09
C THR A 31 -8.25 -18.94 -3.14
N LEU A 32 -7.45 -18.53 -2.15
CA LEU A 32 -6.76 -19.47 -1.24
C LEU A 32 -7.43 -19.56 0.13
N LEU A 33 -8.03 -18.47 0.62
CA LEU A 33 -8.66 -18.43 1.95
C LEU A 33 -10.19 -18.59 1.91
N GLY A 34 -10.79 -18.63 0.71
CA GLY A 34 -12.22 -18.88 0.53
C GLY A 34 -13.14 -17.72 0.93
N PHE A 35 -12.61 -16.51 1.12
CA PHE A 35 -13.45 -15.32 1.28
C PHE A 35 -14.23 -15.05 0.00
N ASN A 36 -15.45 -14.53 0.13
CA ASN A 36 -16.17 -14.02 -1.03
C ASN A 36 -15.36 -12.88 -1.68
N TRP A 37 -15.48 -12.71 -3.01
CA TRP A 37 -14.72 -11.71 -3.76
C TRP A 37 -14.83 -10.28 -3.19
N THR A 38 -16.02 -9.87 -2.75
CA THR A 38 -16.23 -8.55 -2.11
C THR A 38 -15.44 -8.44 -0.80
N GLN A 39 -15.47 -9.47 0.04
CA GLN A 39 -14.68 -9.50 1.28
C GLN A 39 -13.17 -9.48 0.98
N ALA A 40 -12.74 -10.23 -0.02
CA ALA A 40 -11.34 -10.26 -0.46
C ALA A 40 -10.84 -8.89 -0.94
N VAL A 41 -11.66 -8.16 -1.71
CA VAL A 41 -11.36 -6.78 -2.15
C VAL A 41 -11.26 -5.83 -0.97
N LEU A 42 -12.17 -5.94 0.02
CA LEU A 42 -12.12 -5.11 1.22
C LEU A 42 -10.86 -5.39 2.06
N ILE A 43 -10.49 -6.66 2.22
CA ILE A 43 -9.26 -7.07 2.90
C ILE A 43 -8.03 -6.55 2.17
N GLY A 44 -7.97 -6.70 0.84
CA GLY A 44 -6.87 -6.19 0.02
C GLY A 44 -6.76 -4.67 0.08
N GLY A 45 -7.88 -3.95 0.05
CA GLY A 45 -7.92 -2.49 0.18
C GLY A 45 -7.42 -2.02 1.55
N PHE A 46 -7.87 -2.68 2.62
CA PHE A 46 -7.40 -2.39 3.98
C PHE A 46 -5.90 -2.67 4.14
N ALA A 47 -5.42 -3.84 3.70
CA ALA A 47 -4.00 -4.18 3.74
C ALA A 47 -3.16 -3.16 2.96
N GLY A 48 -3.65 -2.71 1.80
CA GLY A 48 -3.01 -1.67 1.00
C GLY A 48 -2.92 -0.32 1.72
N ALA A 49 -3.97 0.10 2.44
CA ALA A 49 -3.93 1.32 3.26
C ALA A 49 -2.90 1.21 4.40
N VAL A 50 -2.81 0.04 5.04
CA VAL A 50 -1.80 -0.22 6.08
C VAL A 50 -0.38 -0.20 5.49
N ALA A 51 -0.17 -0.71 4.28
CA ALA A 51 1.12 -0.67 3.60
C ALA A 51 1.57 0.77 3.33
N VAL A 52 0.68 1.63 2.82
CA VAL A 52 0.96 3.06 2.62
C VAL A 52 1.27 3.76 3.94
N ALA A 53 0.49 3.51 5.00
CA ALA A 53 0.74 4.09 6.31
C ALA A 53 2.10 3.66 6.88
N SER A 54 2.47 2.39 6.71
CA SER A 54 3.76 1.84 7.14
C SER A 54 4.93 2.45 6.37
N ALA A 55 4.79 2.63 5.06
CA ALA A 55 5.79 3.32 4.22
C ALA A 55 5.99 4.77 4.69
N ARG A 56 4.90 5.49 4.97
CA ARG A 56 4.96 6.86 5.48
C ARG A 56 5.60 6.96 6.86
N LEU A 57 5.29 6.03 7.77
CA LEU A 57 5.91 5.97 9.09
C LEU A 57 7.41 5.66 8.99
N THR A 58 7.80 4.81 8.05
CA THR A 58 9.21 4.46 7.82
C THR A 58 9.98 5.67 7.30
N ALA A 59 9.43 6.40 6.33
CA ALA A 59 10.04 7.65 5.83
C ALA A 59 10.26 8.66 6.96
N ARG A 60 9.25 8.88 7.81
CA ARG A 60 9.36 9.79 8.97
C ARG A 60 10.43 9.39 10.00
N ARG A 61 10.74 8.09 10.11
CA ARG A 61 11.79 7.61 11.02
C ARG A 61 13.19 7.82 10.44
N ILE A 62 13.31 7.83 9.11
CA ILE A 62 14.59 8.06 8.43
C ILE A 62 14.94 9.56 8.42
N ASP A 63 13.94 10.45 8.32
CA ASP A 63 14.15 11.91 8.33
C ASP A 63 14.38 12.51 9.73
N GLY A 64 14.20 11.74 10.80
CA GLY A 64 14.24 12.20 12.20
C GLY A 64 15.59 12.02 12.92
N ASP A 65 16.61 11.51 12.23
CA ASP A 65 17.99 11.27 12.67
C ASP A 65 18.95 12.03 11.74
#